data_AF-A0A938ELL0-F1
#
_entry.id   AF-A0A938ELL0-F1
#
_cell.length_a   1.000
_cell.length_b   1.000
_cell.length_c   1.000
_cell.angle_alpha   90.00
_cell.angle_beta   90.00
_cell.angle_gamma   90.00
#
_symmetry.space_group_name_H-M   'P 1'
#
loop_
_entity.id
_entity.type
_entity.pdbx_description
1 polymer ?
#
loop_
_entity_poly.entity_id
_entity_poly.type
_entity_poly.pdbx_seq_one_letter_code
_entity_poly.pdbx_strand_id
1 'polypeptide(L)' 'MSDDPIVIRGRATSADVAAIIAAIASLRASLPGEARRPRSLWARPSRQTRPPLSPGPGAWRASALPR' A
#
# COMPACT_ATOMS: atom_id res chain seq x y z
N MET A 1 -9.64 -0.07 -23.93
CA MET A 1 -8.20 0.19 -24.19
C MET A 1 -7.63 -1.13 -24.68
N SER A 2 -7.32 -1.24 -25.97
CA SER A 2 -6.69 -2.47 -26.49
C SER A 2 -5.26 -2.49 -25.97
N ASP A 3 -4.89 -3.55 -25.24
CA ASP A 3 -3.54 -3.81 -24.74
C ASP A 3 -2.67 -4.51 -25.80
N ASP A 4 -2.88 -4.21 -27.08
CA ASP A 4 -2.03 -4.74 -28.13
C ASP A 4 -0.74 -3.93 -28.20
N PRO A 5 0.43 -4.55 -28.00
CA PRO A 5 1.69 -3.81 -28.04
C PRO A 5 1.95 -3.33 -29.47
N ILE A 6 2.26 -2.04 -29.61
CA ILE A 6 2.77 -1.49 -30.87
C ILE A 6 4.19 -2.05 -31.07
N VAL A 7 4.31 -3.04 -31.97
CA VAL A 7 5.61 -3.65 -32.30
C VAL A 7 6.28 -2.86 -33.43
N ILE A 8 7.25 -2.03 -33.07
CA ILE A 8 8.10 -1.31 -34.04
C ILE A 8 9.34 -2.16 -34.32
N ARG A 9 9.48 -2.68 -35.54
CA ARG A 9 10.66 -3.45 -35.96
C ARG A 9 11.80 -2.51 -36.38
N GLY A 10 12.61 -2.07 -35.41
CA GLY A 10 13.86 -1.35 -35.65
C GLY A 10 15.07 -2.29 -35.77
N ARG A 11 16.13 -1.86 -36.47
CA ARG A 11 17.45 -2.51 -36.44
C ARG A 11 18.29 -2.01 -35.26
N ALA A 12 17.73 -2.06 -34.05
CA ALA A 12 18.47 -1.68 -32.85
C ALA A 12 19.58 -2.71 -32.58
N THR A 13 20.80 -2.23 -32.36
CA THR A 13 21.89 -3.08 -31.88
C THR A 13 21.70 -3.37 -30.40
N SER A 14 22.43 -4.35 -29.86
CA SER A 14 22.45 -4.62 -28.42
C SER A 14 22.92 -3.40 -27.60
N ALA A 15 23.82 -2.60 -28.17
CA ALA A 15 24.33 -1.37 -27.55
C ALA A 15 23.24 -0.30 -27.44
N ASP A 16 22.41 -0.13 -28.48
CA ASP A 16 21.30 0.84 -28.46
C ASP A 16 20.26 0.49 -27.39
N VAL A 17 19.92 -0.81 -27.28
CA VAL A 17 19.00 -1.30 -26.24
C VAL A 17 19.59 -1.06 -24.85
N ALA A 18 20.87 -1.35 -24.66
CA ALA A 18 21.56 -1.11 -23.39
C ALA A 18 21.58 0.39 -23.01
N ALA A 19 21.81 1.28 -23.98
CA ALA A 19 21.82 2.72 -23.76
C ALA A 19 20.44 3.23 -23.29
N ILE A 20 19.35 2.76 -23.92
CA ILE A 20 17.99 3.12 -23.53
C ILE A 20 17.66 2.59 -22.13
N ILE A 21 17.97 1.33 -21.84
CA ILE A 21 17.76 0.75 -20.51
C ILE A 21 18.55 1.54 -19.45
N ALA A 22 19.81 1.87 -19.73
CA ALA A 22 20.64 2.64 -18.82
C ALA A 22 20.06 4.03 -18.55
N ALA A 23 19.56 4.72 -19.58
CA ALA A 23 18.90 6.02 -19.44
C ALA A 23 17.63 5.93 -18.58
N ILE A 24 16.76 4.93 -18.84
CA ILE A 24 15.55 4.70 -18.03
C ILE A 24 15.91 4.36 -16.58
N ALA A 25 16.92 3.53 -16.36
CA ALA A 25 17.40 3.17 -15.04
C ALA A 25 17.96 4.38 -14.28
N SER A 26 18.75 5.25 -14.94
CA SER A 26 19.29 6.47 -14.33
C SER A 26 18.19 7.45 -13.95
N LEU A 27 17.17 7.61 -14.79
CA LEU A 27 15.97 8.41 -14.49
C LEU A 27 15.27 7.91 -13.21
N ARG A 28 15.15 6.59 -13.02
CA ARG A 28 14.54 6.01 -11.81
C ARG A 28 15.43 6.12 -10.58
N ALA A 29 16.75 6.02 -10.74
CA ALA A 29 17.70 6.13 -9.63
C ALA A 29 17.70 7.54 -9.00
N SER A 30 17.39 8.57 -9.79
CA SER A 30 17.29 9.96 -9.31
C SER A 30 15.99 10.26 -8.58
N LEU A 31 15.02 9.34 -8.56
CA LEU A 31 13.82 9.52 -7.74
C LEU A 31 14.19 9.27 -6.28
N PRO A 32 14.02 10.25 -5.37
CA PRO A 32 14.15 9.97 -3.95
C PRO A 32 13.22 8.80 -3.63
N GLY A 33 13.77 7.77 -2.97
CA GLY A 33 12.99 6.58 -2.65
C GLY A 33 11.67 7.00 -2.01
N GLU A 34 10.55 6.52 -2.56
CA GLU A 34 9.21 6.93 -2.11
C GLU A 34 9.16 6.80 -0.59
N ALA A 35 9.12 7.95 0.08
CA ALA A 35 9.02 7.99 1.53
C ALA A 35 7.77 7.19 1.90
N ARG A 36 7.92 6.18 2.76
CA ARG A 36 6.79 5.33 3.15
C ARG A 36 5.68 6.23 3.66
N ARG A 37 4.59 6.33 2.90
CA ARG A 37 3.45 7.17 3.28
C ARG A 37 2.95 6.70 4.65
N PRO A 38 2.69 7.62 5.59
CA PRO A 38 2.09 7.26 6.86
C PRO A 38 0.76 6.54 6.60
N ARG A 39 0.54 5.42 7.30
CA ARG A 39 -0.72 4.68 7.16
C ARG A 39 -1.86 5.56 7.64
N SER A 40 -2.90 5.69 6.81
CA SER A 40 -4.12 6.41 7.19
C SER A 40 -4.70 5.88 8.49
N LEU A 41 -5.01 6.78 9.42
CA LEU A 41 -5.68 6.41 10.67
C LEU A 41 -7.09 5.85 10.40
N TRP A 42 -7.76 6.35 9.36
CA TRP A 42 -9.10 5.91 8.94
C TRP A 42 -9.10 4.50 8.35
N ALA A 43 -7.99 4.09 7.72
CA ALA A 43 -7.83 2.74 7.18
C ALA A 43 -7.40 1.71 8.24
N ARG A 44 -7.32 2.07 9.53
CA ARG A 44 -6.89 1.14 10.59
C ARG A 44 -7.96 0.05 10.81
N PRO A 45 -7.63 -1.24 10.68
CA PRO A 45 -8.60 -2.33 10.89
C PRO A 45 -9.26 -2.30 12.27
N SER A 46 -8.52 -1.90 13.30
CA SER A 46 -9.05 -1.75 14.67
C SER A 46 -10.15 -0.69 14.81
N ARG A 47 -10.28 0.23 13.84
CA ARG A 47 -11.39 1.20 13.77
C ARG A 47 -12.57 0.70 12.93
N GLN A 48 -12.38 -0.35 12.12
CA GLN A 48 -13.46 -0.96 11.35
C GLN A 48 -14.33 -1.88 12.21
N THR A 49 -13.82 -2.29 13.38
CA THR A 49 -14.54 -3.13 14.34
C THR A 49 -14.64 -2.45 15.69
N ARG A 50 -15.80 -2.52 16.33
CA ARG A 50 -15.96 -2.09 17.72
C ARG A 50 -15.18 -3.04 18.65
N PRO A 51 -14.36 -2.52 19.59
CA PRO A 51 -13.74 -3.36 20.61
C PRO A 51 -14.79 -4.08 21.48
N PRO A 52 -14.49 -5.30 21.97
CA PRO A 52 -15.35 -5.95 22.96
C PRO A 52 -15.45 -5.08 24.23
N LEU A 53 -16.65 -5.03 24.82
CA LEU A 53 -16.84 -4.38 26.11
C LEU A 53 -16.38 -5.32 27.22
N SER A 54 -15.47 -4.85 28.07
CA SER A 54 -15.11 -5.54 29.31
C SER A 54 -16.00 -5.04 30.46
N PRO A 55 -16.71 -5.93 31.17
CA PRO A 55 -17.43 -5.55 32.37
C PRO A 55 -16.44 -5.05 33.44
N GLY A 56 -16.78 -3.93 34.08
CA GLY A 56 -15.99 -3.37 35.18
C GLY A 56 -16.04 -4.26 36.42
N PRO A 57 -15.18 -3.98 37.43
CA PRO A 57 -15.21 -4.70 38.70
C PRO A 57 -16.61 -4.73 39.29
N GLY A 58 -17.11 -5.93 39.62
CA GLY A 58 -18.45 -6.12 40.20
C GLY A 58 -19.63 -5.98 39.24
N ALA A 59 -19.43 -5.65 37.96
CA ALA A 59 -20.53 -5.41 37.01
C ALA A 59 -21.43 -6.64 36.80
N TRP A 60 -20.86 -7.85 36.82
CA TRP A 60 -21.62 -9.10 36.77
C TRP A 60 -22.53 -9.33 37.98
N ARG A 61 -22.15 -8.84 39.18
CA ARG A 61 -23.00 -8.93 40.38
C ARG A 61 -24.09 -7.87 40.34
N ALA A 62 -23.75 -6.67 39.88
CA ALA A 62 -24.68 -5.56 39.73
C ALA A 62 -25.76 -5.80 38.66
N SER A 63 -25.51 -6.66 37.66
CA SER A 63 -26.52 -6.97 36.62
C SER A 63 -27.70 -7.79 37.13
N ALA A 64 -27.56 -8.48 38.26
CA ALA A 64 -28.57 -9.39 38.80
C ALA A 64 -29.23 -8.88 40.10
N LEU A 65 -28.82 -7.74 40.64
CA LEU A 65 -29.37 -7.20 41.89
C LEU A 65 -30.54 -6.22 41.61
N PRO A 66 -31.67 -6.33 42.35
CA PRO A 66 -32.74 -5.34 42.29
C PRO A 66 -32.27 -3.96 42.76
N ARG A 67 -32.81 -2.90 42.16
CA ARG A 67 -32.55 -1.51 42.56
C ARG A 67 -33.35 -1.11 43.79
#